data_AF-A0A4U9D0Q9-F1
#
_entry.id   AF-A0A4U9D0Q9-F1
#
_cell.length_a   1.000
_cell.length_b   1.000
_cell.length_c   1.000
_cell.angle_alpha   90.00
_cell.angle_beta   90.00
_cell.angle_gamma   90.00
#
_symmetry.space_group_name_H-M   'P 1'
#
loop_
_entity.id
_entity.type
_entity.pdbx_description
1 polymer ?
#
loop_
_entity_poly.entity_id
_entity_poly.type
_entity_poly.pdbx_seq_one_letter_code
_entity_poly.pdbx_strand_id
1 'polypeptide(L)'
;MRPQVPCASSTRGSQRSDRLTFFCYGVGALEGGELPASHSGRLQQFKAWGLPVSERVTLCRTPEEVLTYYRKVEEDRPTLGFDIDGVVIKVDSLALQEQLGFVARAPRWAVAFKFPAQEQMTFVRDVEFQVGRTGAITPVARLEPVHVAGVLVSNATLHNADEIERLGLRIGDKVVIRRAGDVIPQVVNVVLSERPEDTREILFPTTARSVIQTLSAWKAKW
;
A
#
# COMPACT_ATOMS: atom_id res chain seq x y z
N MET A 1 21.97 -27.33 5.29
CA MET A 1 20.84 -26.74 4.55
C MET A 1 20.64 -25.30 4.99
N ARG A 2 20.88 -24.32 4.11
CA ARG A 2 20.49 -22.92 4.35
C ARG A 2 19.39 -22.59 3.34
N PRO A 3 18.12 -22.48 3.73
CA PRO A 3 17.10 -21.97 2.84
C PRO A 3 17.37 -20.48 2.62
N GLN A 4 17.87 -20.11 1.45
CA GLN A 4 17.82 -18.72 1.00
C GLN A 4 16.39 -18.45 0.53
N VAL A 5 15.61 -17.78 1.37
CA VAL A 5 14.30 -17.24 1.01
C VAL A 5 14.49 -15.73 0.82
N PRO A 6 14.21 -15.16 -0.36
CA PRO A 6 14.34 -13.72 -0.55
C PRO A 6 13.18 -13.02 0.17
N CYS A 7 13.49 -12.42 1.32
CA CYS A 7 12.69 -11.35 1.89
C CYS A 7 13.11 -10.05 1.20
N ALA A 8 12.20 -9.43 0.44
CA ALA A 8 12.40 -8.08 -0.02
C ALA A 8 12.09 -7.11 1.13
N SER A 9 13.05 -6.93 2.04
CA SER A 9 13.14 -5.71 2.84
C SER A 9 14.51 -5.08 2.57
N SER A 10 14.48 -3.84 2.11
CA SER A 10 15.66 -3.06 1.80
C SER A 10 16.47 -2.80 3.07
N THR A 11 17.63 -3.45 3.22
CA THR A 11 18.64 -3.03 4.21
C THR A 11 19.81 -2.38 3.49
N ARG A 12 19.68 -1.07 3.24
CA ARG A 12 20.82 -0.15 3.09
C ARG A 12 20.51 1.13 3.86
N GLY A 13 21.02 1.20 5.09
CA GLY A 13 20.92 2.37 5.95
C GLY A 13 21.50 2.09 7.33
N SER A 14 22.62 2.72 7.63
CA SER A 14 23.28 2.69 8.94
C SER A 14 22.49 3.58 9.92
N GLN A 15 21.51 3.00 10.61
CA GLN A 15 20.99 3.51 11.89
C GLN A 15 20.16 2.38 12.53
N ARG A 16 20.55 1.97 13.74
CA ARG A 16 19.97 0.85 14.48
C ARG A 16 18.63 1.33 15.08
N SER A 17 17.50 0.97 14.47
CA SER A 17 16.16 1.21 15.03
C SER A 17 15.23 0.01 14.78
N ASP A 18 14.66 -0.47 15.88
CA ASP A 18 13.48 -1.31 16.07
C ASP A 18 13.51 -2.81 15.68
N ARG A 19 12.89 -3.62 16.55
CA ARG A 19 12.88 -5.09 16.54
C ARG A 19 12.23 -5.63 15.27
N LEU A 20 13.05 -5.96 14.27
CA LEU A 20 12.59 -6.64 13.07
C LEU A 20 12.09 -8.06 13.43
N THR A 21 10.92 -8.40 12.90
CA THR A 21 10.35 -9.76 12.93
C THR A 21 10.04 -10.22 11.51
N PHE A 22 9.78 -11.51 11.34
CA PHE A 22 9.58 -12.14 10.03
C PHE A 22 8.59 -13.30 10.13
N PHE A 23 7.86 -13.57 9.05
CA PHE A 23 7.04 -14.76 8.86
C PHE A 23 7.33 -15.43 7.52
N CYS A 24 7.52 -16.75 7.54
CA CYS A 24 7.63 -17.57 6.34
C CYS A 24 6.28 -17.70 5.64
N TYR A 25 6.29 -17.60 4.30
CA TYR A 25 5.08 -17.72 3.49
C TYR A 25 5.27 -18.54 2.19
N GLY A 26 6.46 -19.10 1.93
CA GLY A 26 6.72 -19.80 0.67
C GLY A 26 8.12 -20.38 0.58
N VAL A 27 8.35 -21.13 -0.49
CA VAL A 27 9.62 -21.78 -0.82
C VAL A 27 10.12 -21.21 -2.14
N GLY A 28 11.42 -20.93 -2.22
CA GLY A 28 12.12 -20.62 -3.46
C GLY A 28 12.76 -21.87 -4.05
N ALA A 29 14.09 -21.88 -4.16
CA ALA A 29 14.85 -23.05 -4.57
C ALA A 29 14.83 -24.14 -3.48
N LEU A 30 14.69 -25.40 -3.92
CA LEU A 30 14.86 -26.58 -3.09
C LEU A 30 15.84 -27.52 -3.80
N GLU A 31 17.00 -27.72 -3.20
CA GLU A 31 18.01 -28.67 -3.67
C GLU A 31 18.15 -29.81 -2.65
N GLY A 32 17.73 -31.00 -3.06
CA GLY A 32 17.71 -32.17 -2.20
C GLY A 32 16.64 -32.13 -1.11
N GLY A 33 16.28 -33.32 -0.61
CA GLY A 33 15.22 -33.51 0.37
C GLY A 33 13.81 -33.45 -0.21
N GLU A 34 12.83 -33.78 0.63
CA GLU A 34 11.42 -33.77 0.29
C GLU A 34 10.67 -32.77 1.18
N LEU A 35 9.74 -32.06 0.56
CA LEU A 35 8.80 -31.18 1.26
C LEU A 35 7.38 -31.67 0.99
N PRO A 36 6.43 -31.41 1.91
CA PRO A 36 5.03 -31.77 1.69
C PRO A 36 4.47 -31.25 0.36
N ALA A 37 3.55 -32.02 -0.21
CA ALA A 37 2.89 -31.73 -1.48
C ALA A 37 1.82 -30.61 -1.40
N SER A 38 1.54 -30.11 -0.19
CA SER A 38 0.63 -28.98 0.04
C SER A 38 1.36 -27.76 0.61
N HIS A 39 0.87 -26.56 0.30
CA HIS A 39 1.44 -25.31 0.76
C HIS A 39 1.32 -25.18 2.28
N SER A 40 0.14 -25.50 2.81
CA SER A 40 -0.14 -25.63 4.24
C SER A 40 0.82 -26.61 4.92
N GLY A 41 1.06 -27.78 4.32
CA GLY A 41 2.02 -28.77 4.83
C GLY A 41 3.44 -28.24 4.90
N ARG A 42 3.89 -27.50 3.87
CA ARG A 42 5.21 -26.85 3.86
C ARG A 42 5.35 -25.81 4.97
N LEU A 43 4.31 -25.02 5.23
CA LEU A 43 4.31 -24.05 6.34
C LEU A 43 4.34 -24.75 7.71
N GLN A 44 3.63 -25.87 7.89
CA GLN A 44 3.74 -26.67 9.11
C GLN A 44 5.14 -27.26 9.29
N GLN A 45 5.76 -27.74 8.20
CA GLN A 45 7.14 -28.23 8.23
C GLN A 45 8.13 -27.13 8.63
N PHE A 46 7.93 -25.90 8.16
CA PHE A 46 8.72 -24.75 8.58
C PHE A 46 8.58 -24.46 10.08
N LYS A 47 7.36 -24.50 10.61
CA LYS A 47 7.10 -24.36 12.05
C LYS A 47 7.81 -25.46 12.86
N ALA A 48 7.78 -26.71 12.38
CA ALA A 48 8.49 -27.82 13.00
C ALA A 48 10.02 -27.65 13.00
N TRP A 49 10.58 -26.94 12.02
CA TRP A 49 11.99 -26.56 11.97
C TRP A 49 12.34 -25.30 12.78
N GLY A 50 11.37 -24.71 13.49
CA GLY A 50 11.57 -23.50 14.28
C GLY A 50 11.57 -22.20 13.48
N LEU A 51 11.15 -22.23 12.21
CA LEU A 51 10.95 -21.02 11.43
C LEU A 51 9.64 -20.33 11.82
N PRO A 52 9.60 -18.99 11.90
CA PRO A 52 8.40 -18.28 12.31
C PRO A 52 7.33 -18.34 11.21
N VAL A 53 6.16 -18.86 11.56
CA VAL A 53 4.97 -18.92 10.69
C VAL A 53 3.82 -18.29 11.44
N SER A 54 2.98 -17.52 10.74
CA SER A 54 1.82 -16.88 11.37
C SER A 54 0.83 -17.94 11.88
N GLU A 55 0.38 -17.80 13.13
CA GLU A 55 -0.66 -18.66 13.73
C GLU A 55 -2.03 -18.49 13.05
N ARG A 56 -2.19 -17.48 12.19
CA ARG A 56 -3.44 -17.20 11.47
C ARG A 56 -3.56 -17.91 10.12
N VAL A 57 -2.53 -18.64 9.68
CA VAL A 57 -2.59 -19.44 8.44
C VAL A 57 -3.74 -20.46 8.55
N THR A 58 -4.73 -20.33 7.66
CA THR A 58 -5.98 -21.11 7.71
C THR A 58 -6.24 -21.78 6.36
N LEU A 59 -6.52 -23.08 6.39
CA LEU A 59 -6.98 -23.82 5.22
C LEU A 59 -8.48 -23.60 5.03
N CYS A 60 -8.87 -23.11 3.85
CA CYS A 60 -10.26 -22.94 3.45
C CYS A 60 -10.56 -23.88 2.29
N ARG A 61 -11.67 -24.61 2.36
CA ARG A 61 -12.14 -25.60 1.37
C ARG A 61 -13.15 -25.01 0.38
N THR A 62 -13.78 -23.89 0.72
CA THR A 62 -14.76 -23.23 -0.15
C THR A 62 -14.51 -21.71 -0.23
N PRO A 63 -15.01 -21.03 -1.27
CA PRO A 63 -14.95 -19.57 -1.36
C PRO A 63 -15.62 -18.86 -0.17
N GLU A 64 -16.69 -19.41 0.39
CA GLU A 64 -17.41 -18.85 1.53
C GLU A 64 -16.56 -18.89 2.80
N GLU A 65 -15.79 -19.97 3.01
CA GLU A 65 -14.81 -20.05 4.11
C GLU A 65 -13.72 -18.99 3.93
N VAL A 66 -13.25 -18.77 2.69
CA VAL A 66 -12.28 -17.70 2.39
C VAL A 66 -12.85 -16.31 2.72
N LEU A 67 -14.10 -16.03 2.33
CA LEU A 67 -14.77 -14.76 2.64
C LEU A 67 -14.99 -14.57 4.14
N THR A 68 -15.34 -15.65 4.85
CA THR A 68 -15.50 -15.64 6.30
C THR A 68 -14.17 -15.33 6.99
N TYR A 69 -13.09 -15.98 6.55
CA TYR A 69 -11.73 -15.69 7.04
C TYR A 69 -11.32 -14.24 6.75
N TYR A 70 -11.56 -13.76 5.52
CA TYR A 70 -11.27 -12.37 5.13
C TYR A 70 -11.93 -11.36 6.08
N ARG A 71 -13.25 -11.49 6.33
CA ARG A 71 -14.00 -10.59 7.19
C ARG A 71 -13.50 -10.62 8.63
N LYS A 72 -13.17 -11.81 9.13
CA LYS A 72 -12.59 -11.97 10.47
C LYS A 72 -11.24 -11.26 10.59
N VAL A 73 -10.36 -11.39 9.59
CA VAL A 73 -9.07 -10.69 9.60
C VAL A 73 -9.25 -9.17 9.47
N GLU A 74 -10.24 -8.72 8.70
CA GLU A 74 -10.59 -7.30 8.59
C GLU A 74 -11.02 -6.71 9.94
N GLU A 75 -11.89 -7.42 10.66
CA GLU A 75 -12.36 -7.05 12.00
C GLU A 75 -11.21 -7.04 13.03
N ASP A 76 -10.37 -8.09 13.02
CA ASP A 76 -9.23 -8.23 13.93
C ASP A 76 -8.09 -7.26 13.61
N ARG A 77 -8.08 -6.63 12.42
CA ARG A 77 -6.95 -5.84 11.90
C ARG A 77 -6.37 -4.84 12.90
N PRO A 78 -7.17 -4.04 13.65
CA PRO A 78 -6.63 -3.07 14.62
C PRO A 78 -5.89 -3.71 15.82
N THR A 79 -6.06 -5.02 16.03
CA THR A 79 -5.54 -5.74 17.21
C THR A 79 -4.26 -6.54 16.94
N LEU A 80 -3.81 -6.61 15.69
CA LEU A 80 -2.71 -7.50 15.27
C LEU A 80 -1.34 -7.08 15.81
N GLY A 81 -1.18 -5.81 16.20
CA GLY A 81 0.11 -5.26 16.65
C GLY A 81 1.12 -5.05 15.51
N PHE A 82 0.69 -5.23 14.25
CA PHE A 82 1.42 -4.93 13.04
C PHE A 82 0.44 -4.65 11.91
N ASP A 83 0.89 -3.91 10.89
CA ASP A 83 0.05 -3.55 9.75
C ASP A 83 -0.06 -4.69 8.74
N ILE A 84 -1.27 -4.83 8.17
CA ILE A 84 -1.56 -5.67 7.01
C ILE A 84 -2.47 -4.90 6.04
N ASP A 85 -2.37 -5.18 4.75
CA ASP A 85 -3.18 -4.55 3.69
C ASP A 85 -4.22 -5.49 3.06
N GLY A 86 -4.29 -6.74 3.53
CA GLY A 86 -5.22 -7.76 3.05
C GLY A 86 -4.84 -9.16 3.49
N VAL A 87 -5.39 -10.15 2.77
CA VAL A 87 -5.03 -11.57 2.89
C VAL A 87 -4.51 -12.09 1.56
N VAL A 88 -3.62 -13.08 1.58
CA VAL A 88 -3.17 -13.76 0.36
C VAL A 88 -3.83 -15.13 0.30
N ILE A 89 -4.63 -15.35 -0.73
CA ILE A 89 -5.29 -16.63 -1.01
C ILE A 89 -4.41 -17.41 -1.98
N LYS A 90 -4.14 -18.68 -1.68
CA LYS A 90 -3.30 -19.57 -2.49
C LYS A 90 -3.99 -20.92 -2.66
N VAL A 91 -3.89 -21.50 -3.85
CA VAL A 91 -4.23 -22.91 -4.08
C VAL A 91 -3.31 -23.77 -3.21
N ASP A 92 -3.85 -24.69 -2.42
CA ASP A 92 -3.03 -25.44 -1.45
C ASP A 92 -2.18 -26.55 -2.11
N SER A 93 -2.69 -27.21 -3.15
CA SER A 93 -1.96 -28.27 -3.86
C SER A 93 -0.82 -27.72 -4.72
N LEU A 94 0.41 -28.19 -4.50
CA LEU A 94 1.58 -27.75 -5.26
C LEU A 94 1.55 -28.24 -6.71
N ALA A 95 1.03 -29.45 -6.96
CA ALA A 95 0.84 -29.96 -8.32
C ALA A 95 -0.10 -29.04 -9.12
N LEU A 96 -1.16 -28.53 -8.49
CA LEU A 96 -2.05 -27.55 -9.15
C LEU A 96 -1.38 -26.18 -9.32
N GLN A 97 -0.55 -25.73 -8.38
CA GLN A 97 0.23 -24.50 -8.55
C GLN A 97 1.18 -24.60 -9.75
N GLU A 98 1.88 -25.72 -9.91
CA GLU A 98 2.78 -26.00 -11.03
C GLU A 98 2.01 -26.01 -12.36
N GLN A 99 0.86 -26.69 -12.41
CA GLN A 99 0.01 -26.73 -13.60
C GLN A 99 -0.54 -25.35 -13.97
N LEU A 100 -0.96 -24.55 -12.98
CA LEU A 100 -1.47 -23.20 -13.21
C LEU A 100 -0.36 -22.24 -13.67
N GLY A 101 0.85 -22.38 -13.12
CA GLY A 101 2.03 -21.63 -13.52
C GLY A 101 1.93 -20.12 -13.22
N PHE A 102 2.64 -19.33 -14.03
CA PHE A 102 2.84 -17.90 -13.85
C PHE A 102 2.48 -17.13 -15.13
N VAL A 103 2.02 -15.89 -14.95
CA VAL A 103 2.08 -14.84 -15.97
C VAL A 103 3.33 -13.98 -15.74
N ALA A 104 3.66 -13.07 -16.66
CA ALA A 104 4.92 -12.31 -16.68
C ALA A 104 5.34 -11.65 -15.35
N ARG A 105 4.40 -11.35 -14.44
CA ARG A 105 4.69 -10.68 -13.16
C ARG A 105 4.01 -11.31 -11.93
N ALA A 106 3.24 -12.39 -12.07
CA ALA A 106 2.46 -12.94 -10.97
C ALA A 106 2.10 -14.44 -11.15
N PRO A 107 1.94 -15.21 -10.06
CA PRO A 107 1.39 -16.56 -10.13
C PRO A 107 -0.09 -16.55 -10.52
N ARG A 108 -0.56 -17.60 -11.21
CA ARG A 108 -2.00 -17.78 -11.52
C ARG A 108 -2.77 -18.46 -10.39
N TRP A 109 -2.06 -19.01 -9.41
CA TRP A 109 -2.59 -19.81 -8.31
C TRP A 109 -2.67 -19.05 -6.97
N ALA A 110 -2.37 -17.74 -6.97
CA ALA A 110 -2.49 -16.91 -5.78
C ALA A 110 -3.00 -15.50 -6.11
N VAL A 111 -3.72 -14.91 -5.17
CA VAL A 111 -4.23 -13.54 -5.27
C VAL A 111 -4.13 -12.84 -3.92
N ALA A 112 -3.73 -11.56 -3.94
CA ALA A 112 -3.82 -10.69 -2.78
C ALA A 112 -5.21 -10.06 -2.75
N PHE A 113 -6.04 -10.47 -1.78
CA PHE A 113 -7.35 -9.90 -1.54
C PHE A 113 -7.23 -8.77 -0.51
N LYS A 114 -7.13 -7.54 -1.02
CA LYS A 114 -6.88 -6.34 -0.22
C LYS A 114 -8.11 -5.85 0.52
N PHE A 115 -7.91 -5.33 1.73
CA PHE A 115 -8.94 -4.60 2.46
C PHE A 115 -9.32 -3.31 1.72
N PRO A 116 -10.54 -2.79 1.91
CA PRO A 116 -10.86 -1.44 1.48
C PRO A 116 -9.83 -0.45 2.02
N ALA A 117 -9.47 0.51 1.18
CA ALA A 117 -8.61 1.60 1.62
C ALA A 117 -9.31 2.34 2.75
N GLN A 118 -8.55 2.76 3.77
CA GLN A 118 -9.12 3.60 4.81
C GLN A 118 -9.21 5.02 4.29
N GLU A 119 -10.40 5.61 4.44
CA GLU A 119 -10.70 6.97 4.03
C GLU A 119 -10.79 7.88 5.25
N GLN A 120 -10.30 9.11 5.09
CA GLN A 120 -10.39 10.17 6.07
C GLN A 120 -10.65 11.50 5.37
N MET A 121 -11.28 12.43 6.08
CA MET A 121 -11.48 13.78 5.59
C MET A 121 -10.43 14.72 6.16
N THR A 122 -9.93 15.63 5.32
CA THR A 122 -9.02 16.70 5.75
C THR A 122 -9.13 17.89 4.80
N PHE A 123 -8.43 18.99 5.10
CA PHE A 123 -8.42 20.19 4.26
C PHE A 123 -7.16 20.26 3.39
N VAL A 124 -7.30 20.73 2.16
CA VAL A 124 -6.15 21.07 1.29
C VAL A 124 -5.63 22.44 1.68
N ARG A 125 -4.40 22.49 2.20
CA ARG A 125 -3.72 23.74 2.59
C ARG A 125 -3.01 24.41 1.43
N ASP A 126 -2.43 23.62 0.54
CA ASP A 126 -1.72 24.10 -0.64
C ASP A 126 -1.58 23.01 -1.69
N VAL A 127 -1.12 23.36 -2.90
CA VAL A 127 -0.72 22.39 -3.93
C VAL A 127 0.68 22.73 -4.43
N GLU A 128 1.56 21.75 -4.33
CA GLU A 128 2.92 21.84 -4.88
C GLU A 128 3.05 21.05 -6.16
N PHE A 129 4.00 21.44 -7.00
CA PHE A 129 4.27 20.79 -8.27
C PHE A 129 5.70 20.26 -8.28
N GLN A 130 5.83 18.95 -8.47
CA GLN A 130 7.12 18.26 -8.52
C GLN A 130 7.49 17.95 -9.97
N VAL A 131 8.76 18.16 -10.34
CA VAL A 131 9.25 17.79 -11.68
C VAL A 131 9.96 16.45 -11.60
N GLY A 132 9.40 15.44 -12.26
CA GLY A 132 9.97 14.11 -12.38
C GLY A 132 11.20 14.08 -13.30
N ARG A 133 11.93 12.97 -13.28
CA ARG A 133 13.15 12.77 -14.08
C ARG A 133 12.92 12.88 -15.60
N THR A 134 11.70 12.62 -16.06
CA THR A 134 11.29 12.73 -17.47
C THR A 134 10.72 14.10 -17.83
N GLY A 135 10.75 15.07 -16.90
CA GLY A 135 10.14 16.39 -17.07
C GLY A 135 8.63 16.45 -16.79
N ALA A 136 8.00 15.31 -16.47
CA ALA A 136 6.59 15.27 -16.06
C ALA A 136 6.37 16.09 -14.78
N ILE A 137 5.35 16.95 -14.78
CA ILE A 137 4.98 17.75 -13.61
C ILE A 137 3.86 17.03 -12.86
N THR A 138 4.10 16.68 -11.61
CA THR A 138 3.15 15.97 -10.75
C THR A 138 2.65 16.90 -9.65
N PRO A 139 1.34 17.17 -9.58
CA PRO A 139 0.73 17.94 -8.50
C PRO A 139 0.62 17.09 -7.21
N VAL A 140 0.93 17.70 -6.07
CA VAL A 140 0.87 17.10 -4.73
C VAL A 140 0.11 18.05 -3.81
N ALA A 141 -1.00 17.58 -3.25
CA ALA A 141 -1.75 18.31 -2.24
C ALA A 141 -1.01 18.29 -0.90
N ARG A 142 -0.81 19.47 -0.31
CA ARG A 142 -0.46 19.64 1.10
C ARG A 142 -1.74 19.68 1.92
N LEU A 143 -1.83 18.82 2.92
CA LEU A 143 -3.05 18.58 3.67
C LEU A 143 -2.88 19.07 5.11
N GLU A 144 -4.00 19.43 5.74
CA GLU A 144 -4.06 19.47 7.20
C GLU A 144 -3.73 18.06 7.73
N PRO A 145 -2.78 17.91 8.68
CA PRO A 145 -2.33 16.59 9.12
C PRO A 145 -3.48 15.75 9.68
N VAL A 146 -3.64 14.53 9.17
CA VAL A 146 -4.71 13.59 9.58
C VAL A 146 -4.17 12.17 9.68
N HIS A 147 -4.64 11.39 10.66
CA HIS A 147 -4.25 9.99 10.79
C HIS A 147 -5.09 9.10 9.87
N VAL A 148 -4.44 8.39 8.94
CA VAL A 148 -5.09 7.42 8.04
C VAL A 148 -4.42 6.06 8.19
N ALA A 149 -5.16 5.05 8.64
CA ALA A 149 -4.61 3.73 8.95
C ALA A 149 -3.38 3.80 9.87
N GLY A 150 -3.52 4.52 10.99
CA GLY A 150 -2.48 4.63 12.03
C GLY A 150 -1.29 5.54 11.70
N VAL A 151 -1.19 6.04 10.46
CA VAL A 151 -0.08 6.91 10.02
C VAL A 151 -0.56 8.34 9.83
N LEU A 152 0.26 9.30 10.29
CA LEU A 152 0.03 10.72 10.05
C LEU A 152 0.31 11.06 8.58
N VAL A 153 -0.74 11.50 7.87
CA VAL A 153 -0.69 11.91 6.47
C VAL A 153 -0.82 13.43 6.39
N SER A 154 0.13 14.07 5.73
CA SER A 154 0.12 15.51 5.43
C SER A 154 0.21 15.81 3.93
N ASN A 155 0.30 14.77 3.09
CA ASN A 155 0.44 14.90 1.64
C ASN A 155 -0.37 13.85 0.90
N ALA A 156 -0.96 14.21 -0.23
CA ALA A 156 -1.58 13.27 -1.15
C ALA A 156 -1.28 13.62 -2.61
N THR A 157 -1.15 12.60 -3.46
CA THR A 157 -1.01 12.79 -4.90
C THR A 157 -2.32 13.27 -5.51
N LEU A 158 -2.22 14.17 -6.48
CA LEU A 158 -3.31 14.61 -7.35
C LEU A 158 -3.18 14.03 -8.76
N HIS A 159 -2.24 13.11 -8.98
CA HIS A 159 -1.94 12.44 -10.25
C HIS A 159 -1.46 13.39 -11.38
N ASN A 160 -2.31 14.26 -11.91
CA ASN A 160 -2.05 15.15 -13.03
C ASN A 160 -3.05 16.34 -13.06
N ALA A 161 -2.95 17.20 -14.07
CA ALA A 161 -3.83 18.36 -14.24
C ALA A 161 -5.30 17.96 -14.48
N ASP A 162 -5.53 16.99 -15.36
CA ASP A 162 -6.88 16.51 -15.72
C ASP A 162 -7.64 16.00 -14.48
N GLU A 163 -6.94 15.36 -13.54
CA GLU A 163 -7.54 14.87 -12.30
C GLU A 163 -7.94 16.03 -11.36
N ILE A 164 -7.16 17.11 -11.30
CA ILE A 164 -7.54 18.32 -10.54
C ILE A 164 -8.83 18.92 -11.10
N GLU A 165 -8.92 19.01 -12.44
CA GLU A 165 -10.10 19.51 -13.13
C GLU A 165 -11.31 18.59 -12.92
N ARG A 166 -11.14 17.27 -13.06
CA ARG A 166 -12.18 16.26 -12.83
C ARG A 166 -12.73 16.33 -11.41
N LEU A 167 -11.85 16.54 -10.42
CA LEU A 167 -12.25 16.70 -9.02
C LEU A 167 -12.87 18.07 -8.74
N GLY A 168 -12.66 19.06 -9.61
CA GLY A 168 -13.03 20.45 -9.38
C GLY A 168 -12.34 21.03 -8.15
N LEU A 169 -11.11 20.57 -7.85
CA LEU A 169 -10.41 20.84 -6.59
C LEU A 169 -9.92 22.29 -6.51
N ARG A 170 -10.04 22.89 -5.33
CA ARG A 170 -9.50 24.20 -4.97
C ARG A 170 -8.68 24.10 -3.68
N ILE A 171 -7.71 24.99 -3.50
CA ILE A 171 -7.01 25.12 -2.23
C ILE A 171 -7.99 25.68 -1.20
N GLY A 172 -8.04 25.06 -0.01
CA GLY A 172 -9.01 25.33 1.04
C GLY A 172 -10.15 24.30 1.10
N ASP A 173 -10.31 23.46 0.07
CA ASP A 173 -11.35 22.44 0.06
C ASP A 173 -11.16 21.38 1.15
N LYS A 174 -12.30 20.92 1.70
CA LYS A 174 -12.36 19.66 2.42
C LYS A 174 -12.39 18.51 1.40
N VAL A 175 -11.49 17.55 1.58
CA VAL A 175 -11.31 16.40 0.69
C VAL A 175 -11.39 15.11 1.45
N VAL A 176 -11.88 14.06 0.78
CA VAL A 176 -11.68 12.69 1.22
C VAL A 176 -10.35 12.21 0.65
N ILE A 177 -9.48 11.72 1.52
CA ILE A 177 -8.24 11.06 1.15
C ILE A 177 -8.35 9.58 1.48
N ARG A 178 -7.68 8.75 0.69
CA ARG A 178 -7.55 7.32 0.98
C ARG A 178 -6.10 6.89 0.98
N ARG A 179 -5.82 5.91 1.83
CA ARG A 179 -4.54 5.19 1.86
C ARG A 179 -4.79 3.69 1.83
N ALA A 180 -4.08 2.98 0.95
CA ALA A 180 -4.12 1.53 0.85
C ALA A 180 -2.76 0.96 1.28
N GLY A 181 -2.64 0.45 2.52
CA GLY A 181 -1.37 -0.07 3.04
C GLY A 181 -0.25 0.98 3.00
N ASP A 182 0.94 0.60 2.55
CA ASP A 182 2.12 1.49 2.43
C ASP A 182 2.17 2.32 1.14
N VAL A 183 1.04 2.44 0.43
CA VAL A 183 0.95 3.20 -0.82
C VAL A 183 0.80 4.70 -0.55
N ILE A 184 1.28 5.51 -1.50
CA ILE A 184 1.14 6.98 -1.53
C ILE A 184 -0.34 7.37 -1.35
N PRO A 185 -0.69 8.20 -0.35
CA PRO A 185 -2.06 8.69 -0.16
C PRO A 185 -2.55 9.46 -1.39
N GLN A 186 -3.84 9.35 -1.70
CA GLN A 186 -4.45 10.04 -2.83
C GLN A 186 -5.75 10.72 -2.42
N VAL A 187 -6.08 11.82 -3.09
CA VAL A 187 -7.40 12.46 -2.99
C VAL A 187 -8.42 11.63 -3.77
N VAL A 188 -9.59 11.39 -3.18
CA VAL A 188 -10.67 10.61 -3.78
C VAL A 188 -11.73 11.52 -4.39
N ASN A 189 -12.19 12.49 -3.60
CA ASN A 189 -13.19 13.48 -4.01
C ASN A 189 -13.12 14.72 -3.10
N VAL A 190 -13.71 15.81 -3.61
CA VAL A 190 -13.99 17.03 -2.85
C VAL A 190 -15.34 16.89 -2.15
N VAL A 191 -15.42 17.34 -0.90
CA VAL A 191 -16.69 17.45 -0.17
C VAL A 191 -17.33 18.80 -0.51
N LEU A 192 -17.90 18.90 -1.72
CA LEU A 192 -18.42 20.16 -2.28
C LEU A 192 -19.47 20.84 -1.39
N SER A 193 -20.27 20.05 -0.66
CA SER A 193 -21.26 20.56 0.30
C SER A 193 -20.66 21.33 1.48
N GLU A 194 -19.38 21.14 1.75
CA GLU A 194 -18.63 21.79 2.83
C GLU A 194 -17.54 22.74 2.30
N ARG A 195 -17.64 23.16 1.04
CA ARG A 195 -16.67 24.08 0.44
C ARG A 195 -16.73 25.45 1.13
N PRO A 196 -15.62 25.93 1.71
CA PRO A 196 -15.56 27.29 2.26
C PRO A 196 -15.72 28.36 1.18
N GLU A 197 -16.16 29.56 1.55
CA GLU A 197 -16.26 30.70 0.63
C GLU A 197 -14.87 31.15 0.14
N ASP A 198 -13.87 31.14 1.02
CA ASP A 198 -12.49 31.51 0.70
C ASP A 198 -11.68 30.30 0.20
N THR A 199 -11.85 29.97 -1.09
CA THR A 199 -11.05 28.94 -1.77
C THR A 199 -10.33 29.49 -2.99
N ARG A 200 -9.09 29.03 -3.21
CA ARG A 200 -8.23 29.49 -4.30
C ARG A 200 -8.13 28.45 -5.41
N GLU A 201 -8.20 28.90 -6.64
CA GLU A 201 -8.03 28.04 -7.81
C GLU A 201 -6.59 27.50 -7.88
N ILE A 202 -6.45 26.24 -8.32
CA ILE A 202 -5.15 25.61 -8.54
C ILE A 202 -4.69 25.93 -9.95
N LEU A 203 -3.69 26.82 -10.07
CA LEU A 203 -3.11 27.16 -11.36
C LEU A 203 -2.01 26.15 -11.73
N PHE A 204 -2.29 25.29 -12.70
CA PHE A 204 -1.30 24.31 -13.16
C PHE A 204 -0.17 25.02 -13.93
N PRO A 205 1.11 24.78 -13.58
CA PRO A 205 2.23 25.44 -14.23
C PRO A 205 2.38 24.98 -15.69
N THR A 206 2.43 25.94 -16.61
CA THR A 206 2.54 25.70 -18.06
C THR A 206 3.98 25.44 -18.53
N THR A 207 5.01 25.61 -17.69
CA THR A 207 6.41 25.36 -18.06
C THR A 207 7.25 24.94 -16.86
N ALA A 208 8.26 24.07 -17.04
CA ALA A 208 9.17 23.67 -15.95
C ALA A 208 9.86 24.87 -15.26
N ARG A 209 10.13 25.97 -15.99
CA ARG A 209 10.66 27.22 -15.42
C ARG A 209 9.68 27.89 -14.43
N SER A 210 8.38 27.79 -14.68
CA SER A 210 7.35 28.31 -13.77
C SER A 210 7.27 27.50 -12.47
N VAL A 211 7.56 26.19 -12.51
CA VAL A 211 7.65 25.34 -11.30
C VAL A 211 8.80 25.80 -10.38
N ILE A 212 9.96 26.12 -10.94
CA ILE A 212 11.13 26.61 -10.19
C ILE A 212 10.82 27.97 -9.52
N GLN A 213 10.06 28.84 -10.18
CA GLN A 213 9.63 30.12 -9.62
C GLN A 213 8.62 29.94 -8.46
N THR A 214 7.65 29.03 -8.59
CA THR A 214 6.70 28.70 -7.51
C THR A 214 7.41 28.14 -6.28
N LEU A 215 8.38 27.23 -6.46
CA LEU A 215 9.19 26.69 -5.37
C LEU A 215 10.03 27.77 -4.67
N SER A 216 10.51 28.76 -5.43
CA SER A 216 11.30 29.88 -4.89
C SER A 216 10.44 30.84 -4.07
N ALA A 217 9.20 31.11 -4.50
CA ALA A 217 8.23 31.94 -3.77
C ALA A 217 7.77 31.28 -2.46
N TRP A 218 7.69 29.95 -2.41
CA TRP A 218 7.34 29.20 -1.21
C TRP A 218 8.45 29.24 -0.15
N LYS A 219 9.71 29.04 -0.54
CA LYS A 219 10.88 29.17 0.36
C LYS A 219 11.06 30.58 0.95
N ALA A 220 10.47 31.60 0.34
CA ALA A 220 10.54 32.98 0.83
C ALA A 220 9.45 33.30 1.88
N LYS A 221 8.45 32.41 2.05
CA LYS A 221 7.34 32.60 3.01
C LYS A 221 7.51 31.83 4.34
N TRP A 222 8.60 31.06 4.48
CA TRP A 222 8.97 30.33 5.70
C TRP A 222 10.47 30.36 5.91
#